data_AF-A0A0J0YIG6-F1
#
_entry.id   AF-A0A0J0YIG6-F1
#
_cell.length_a   1.000
_cell.length_b   1.000
_cell.length_c   1.000
_cell.angle_alpha   90.00
_cell.angle_beta   90.00
_cell.angle_gamma   90.00
#
_symmetry.space_group_name_H-M   'P 1'
#
loop_
_entity.id
_entity.type
_entity.pdbx_description
1 polymer ?
#
loop_
_entity_poly.entity_id
_entity_poly.type
_entity_poly.pdbx_seq_one_letter_code
_entity_poly.pdbx_strand_id
1 'polypeptide(L)'
;MSEKEIIEKEVKDKEISYKEIIGFIKENLSIIIIVPAFIGGLWQVVELSNISISLIRFFSISQIVPDGLLILVFLFFISFPIFYSYVAELVLKDEEKKRAVPLHEKLVKSKNVYLVSIIFVLLLHVIFNAVFICQYYNESIGLNAINQCLFPSLIICGLNLGIYYSMRTLLINTTTLIGKWVIYAIFFLNIIMVVFTFIKVRQTLLQTSSVNNIENVNSFLKKKYPNSEKQILYFNDKYIFIGISKSKKNNEQKDSNVKIQILELEKLFDK
;
A
#
# COMPACT_ATOMS: atom_id res chain seq x y z
N MET A 1 -26.17 -42.57 -3.31
CA MET A 1 -24.79 -42.08 -3.41
C MET A 1 -24.12 -42.43 -2.10
N SER A 2 -23.04 -43.20 -2.13
CA SER A 2 -22.35 -43.61 -0.89
C SER A 2 -21.60 -42.42 -0.27
N GLU A 3 -21.36 -42.44 1.03
CA GLU A 3 -20.58 -41.41 1.74
C GLU A 3 -19.21 -41.16 1.08
N LYS A 4 -18.61 -42.23 0.53
CA LYS A 4 -17.36 -42.18 -0.22
C LYS A 4 -17.47 -41.39 -1.54
N GLU A 5 -18.58 -41.53 -2.27
CA GLU A 5 -18.82 -40.77 -3.51
C GLU A 5 -19.05 -39.28 -3.25
N ILE A 6 -19.62 -38.91 -2.09
CA ILE A 6 -19.78 -37.50 -1.68
C ILE A 6 -18.40 -36.87 -1.40
N ILE A 7 -17.55 -37.56 -0.63
CA ILE A 7 -16.21 -37.08 -0.29
C ILE A 7 -15.34 -36.95 -1.54
N GLU A 8 -15.37 -37.92 -2.46
CA GLU A 8 -14.62 -37.86 -3.72
C GLU A 8 -15.06 -36.70 -4.60
N LYS A 9 -16.36 -36.39 -4.64
CA LYS A 9 -16.88 -35.24 -5.39
C LYS A 9 -16.42 -33.90 -4.80
N GLU A 10 -16.48 -33.76 -3.47
CA GLU A 10 -16.05 -32.51 -2.80
C GLU A 10 -14.55 -32.23 -2.95
N VAL A 11 -13.71 -33.26 -2.84
CA VAL A 11 -12.26 -33.12 -3.05
C VAL A 11 -11.98 -32.66 -4.48
N LYS A 12 -12.68 -33.25 -5.45
CA LYS A 12 -12.53 -32.91 -6.87
C LYS A 12 -12.98 -31.48 -7.17
N ASP A 13 -14.07 -31.01 -6.58
CA ASP A 13 -14.58 -29.64 -6.75
C ASP A 13 -13.61 -28.60 -6.15
N LYS A 14 -12.99 -28.89 -4.99
CA LYS A 14 -11.95 -28.01 -4.40
C LYS A 14 -10.69 -27.96 -5.25
N GLU A 15 -10.28 -29.09 -5.83
CA GLU A 15 -9.11 -29.15 -6.71
C GLU A 15 -9.29 -28.32 -7.98
N ILE A 16 -10.52 -28.27 -8.51
CA ILE A 16 -10.88 -27.45 -9.68
C ILE A 16 -10.68 -25.95 -9.37
N SER A 17 -11.07 -25.47 -8.19
CA SER A 17 -10.97 -24.05 -7.82
C SER A 17 -9.52 -23.52 -7.74
N TYR A 18 -8.57 -24.30 -7.20
CA TYR A 18 -7.16 -23.85 -7.16
C TYR A 18 -6.51 -23.82 -8.54
N LYS A 19 -6.85 -24.77 -9.40
CA LYS A 19 -6.35 -24.82 -10.78
C LYS A 19 -6.82 -23.61 -11.58
N GLU A 20 -8.05 -23.16 -11.37
CA GLU A 20 -8.59 -21.94 -11.98
C GLU A 20 -7.84 -20.69 -11.52
N ILE A 21 -7.57 -20.54 -10.21
CA ILE A 21 -6.82 -19.38 -9.68
C ILE A 21 -5.38 -19.36 -10.27
N ILE A 22 -4.70 -20.50 -10.27
CA ILE A 22 -3.35 -20.61 -10.85
C ILE A 22 -3.38 -20.36 -12.36
N GLY A 23 -4.39 -20.89 -13.05
CA GLY A 23 -4.62 -20.66 -14.48
C GLY A 23 -4.77 -19.16 -14.76
N PHE A 24 -5.64 -18.48 -14.02
CA PHE A 24 -5.84 -17.03 -14.13
C PHE A 24 -4.54 -16.24 -13.91
N ILE A 25 -3.77 -16.53 -12.86
CA ILE A 25 -2.50 -15.85 -12.60
C ILE A 25 -1.51 -16.07 -13.75
N LYS A 26 -1.41 -17.30 -14.26
CA LYS A 26 -0.52 -17.64 -15.38
C LYS A 26 -0.93 -16.93 -16.66
N GLU A 27 -2.21 -16.92 -16.98
CA GLU A 27 -2.77 -16.28 -18.17
C GLU A 27 -2.61 -14.74 -18.13
N ASN A 28 -2.59 -14.15 -16.93
CA ASN A 28 -2.53 -12.70 -16.74
C ASN A 28 -1.18 -12.21 -16.17
N LEU A 29 -0.17 -13.07 -16.08
CA LEU A 29 1.12 -12.74 -15.45
C LEU A 29 1.78 -11.50 -16.07
N SER A 30 1.72 -11.39 -17.39
CA SER A 30 2.26 -10.22 -18.11
C SER A 30 1.58 -8.93 -17.68
N ILE A 31 0.25 -8.92 -17.53
CA ILE A 31 -0.51 -7.74 -17.09
C ILE A 31 -0.17 -7.40 -15.63
N ILE A 32 -0.09 -8.43 -14.78
CA ILE A 32 0.26 -8.29 -13.35
C ILE A 32 1.64 -7.65 -13.18
N ILE A 33 2.58 -7.86 -14.10
CA ILE A 33 3.92 -7.27 -14.05
C ILE A 33 3.97 -5.90 -14.74
N ILE A 34 3.36 -5.77 -15.92
CA ILE A 34 3.44 -4.56 -16.75
C ILE A 34 2.68 -3.39 -16.12
N VAL A 35 1.48 -3.63 -15.57
CA VAL A 35 0.66 -2.54 -15.02
C VAL A 35 1.35 -1.85 -13.83
N PRO A 36 1.86 -2.57 -12.81
CA PRO A 36 2.60 -1.92 -11.72
C PRO A 36 3.86 -1.20 -12.20
N ALA A 37 4.63 -1.80 -13.12
CA ALA A 37 5.80 -1.17 -13.73
C ALA A 37 5.44 0.16 -14.41
N PHE A 38 4.37 0.17 -15.21
CA PHE A 38 3.88 1.38 -15.86
C PHE A 38 3.47 2.46 -14.85
N ILE A 39 2.75 2.10 -13.80
CA ILE A 39 2.36 3.04 -12.73
C ILE A 39 3.61 3.59 -12.01
N GLY A 40 4.63 2.75 -11.77
CA GLY A 40 5.91 3.18 -11.18
C GLY A 40 6.62 4.21 -12.05
N GLY A 41 6.70 3.94 -13.36
CA GLY A 41 7.25 4.90 -14.32
C GLY A 41 6.46 6.22 -14.37
N LEU A 42 5.13 6.17 -14.41
CA LEU A 42 4.29 7.38 -14.37
C LEU A 42 4.53 8.19 -13.10
N TRP A 43 4.65 7.53 -11.95
CA TRP A 43 4.89 8.17 -10.68
C TRP A 43 6.25 8.89 -10.64
N GLN A 44 7.31 8.29 -11.21
CA GLN A 44 8.60 8.95 -11.38
C GLN A 44 8.52 10.18 -12.30
N VAL A 45 7.76 10.09 -13.39
CA VAL A 45 7.53 11.24 -14.29
C VAL A 45 6.83 12.38 -13.54
N VAL A 46 5.80 12.08 -12.76
CA VAL A 46 5.10 13.07 -11.93
C VAL A 46 6.07 13.73 -10.95
N GLU A 47 6.89 12.97 -10.24
CA GLU A 47 7.88 13.52 -9.31
C GLU A 47 8.89 14.45 -9.98
N LEU A 48 9.47 14.03 -11.11
CA LEU A 48 10.40 14.88 -11.86
C LEU A 48 9.72 16.15 -12.37
N SER A 49 8.48 16.03 -12.87
CA SER A 49 7.72 17.17 -13.38
C SER A 49 7.31 18.17 -12.29
N ASN A 50 7.10 17.70 -11.05
CA ASN A 50 6.87 18.56 -9.88
C ASN A 50 8.11 19.38 -9.51
N ILE A 51 9.31 18.93 -9.87
CA ILE A 51 10.55 19.71 -9.71
C ILE A 51 10.70 20.67 -10.90
N SER A 52 10.70 20.13 -12.12
CA SER A 52 10.64 20.88 -13.38
C SER A 52 10.39 19.93 -14.55
N ILE A 53 9.51 20.30 -15.47
CA ILE A 53 9.19 19.51 -16.66
C ILE A 53 10.44 19.12 -17.49
N SER A 54 11.46 19.98 -17.51
CA SER A 54 12.71 19.73 -18.23
C SER A 54 13.52 18.55 -17.67
N LEU A 55 13.24 18.15 -16.42
CA LEU A 55 13.96 17.08 -15.73
C LEU A 55 13.45 15.68 -16.06
N ILE A 56 12.30 15.55 -16.74
CA ILE A 56 11.79 14.26 -17.23
C ILE A 56 12.83 13.56 -18.11
N ARG A 57 13.71 14.29 -18.80
CA ARG A 57 14.79 13.70 -19.63
C ARG A 57 15.80 12.86 -18.83
N PHE A 58 15.84 13.01 -17.52
CA PHE A 58 16.69 12.24 -16.61
C PHE A 58 15.96 11.05 -15.98
N PHE A 59 14.75 10.75 -16.46
CA PHE A 59 13.99 9.57 -16.09
C PHE A 59 14.83 8.29 -16.28
N SER A 60 14.75 7.39 -15.31
CA SER A 60 15.54 6.16 -15.33
C SER A 60 14.70 4.93 -15.62
N ILE A 61 14.93 4.34 -16.79
CA ILE A 61 14.22 3.14 -17.25
C ILE A 61 14.51 1.93 -16.34
N SER A 62 15.74 1.82 -15.84
CA SER A 62 16.16 0.73 -14.93
C SER A 62 15.40 0.74 -13.61
N GLN A 63 14.90 1.90 -13.16
CA GLN A 63 14.12 2.02 -11.94
C GLN A 63 12.64 1.69 -12.10
N ILE A 64 12.12 1.59 -13.33
CA ILE A 64 10.72 1.23 -13.59
C ILE A 64 10.38 -0.13 -12.96
N VAL A 65 11.30 -1.10 -13.07
CA VAL A 65 11.11 -2.46 -12.54
C VAL A 65 11.03 -2.47 -11.01
N PRO A 66 12.01 -1.96 -10.25
CA PRO A 66 11.92 -1.94 -8.79
C PRO A 66 10.75 -1.08 -8.27
N ASP A 67 10.45 0.07 -8.90
CA ASP A 67 9.27 0.87 -8.51
C ASP A 67 7.96 0.14 -8.80
N GLY A 68 7.89 -0.59 -9.93
CA GLY A 68 6.77 -1.45 -10.26
C GLY A 68 6.59 -2.60 -9.28
N LEU A 69 7.67 -3.25 -8.85
CA LEU A 69 7.64 -4.28 -7.82
C LEU A 69 7.17 -3.72 -6.48
N LEU A 70 7.62 -2.52 -6.11
CA LEU A 70 7.14 -1.84 -4.91
C LEU A 70 5.63 -1.60 -4.98
N ILE A 71 5.12 -1.10 -6.10
CA ILE A 71 3.67 -0.92 -6.31
C ILE A 71 2.93 -2.25 -6.27
N LEU A 72 3.49 -3.31 -6.84
CA LEU A 72 2.89 -4.64 -6.79
C LEU A 72 2.75 -5.15 -5.35
N VAL A 73 3.73 -4.90 -4.49
CA VAL A 73 3.64 -5.20 -3.04
C VAL A 73 2.48 -4.44 -2.39
N PHE A 74 2.30 -3.16 -2.69
CA PHE A 74 1.17 -2.39 -2.19
C PHE A 74 -0.19 -2.86 -2.73
N LEU A 75 -0.27 -3.18 -4.02
CA LEU A 75 -1.47 -3.74 -4.65
C LEU A 75 -1.83 -5.11 -4.06
N PHE A 76 -0.84 -5.94 -3.74
CA PHE A 76 -1.05 -7.19 -3.05
C PHE A 76 -1.73 -6.96 -1.70
N PHE A 77 -1.25 -6.01 -0.89
CA PHE A 77 -1.89 -5.69 0.39
C PHE A 77 -3.29 -5.11 0.25
N ILE A 78 -3.55 -4.27 -0.76
CA ILE A 78 -4.91 -3.74 -1.03
C ILE A 78 -5.87 -4.86 -1.46
N SER A 79 -5.39 -5.78 -2.31
CA SER A 79 -6.22 -6.82 -2.90
C SER A 79 -6.40 -8.04 -1.99
N PHE A 80 -5.50 -8.26 -1.03
CA PHE A 80 -5.54 -9.42 -0.14
C PHE A 80 -6.86 -9.55 0.65
N PRO A 81 -7.43 -8.49 1.25
CA PRO A 81 -8.74 -8.55 1.90
C PRO A 81 -9.87 -8.95 0.96
N ILE A 82 -9.85 -8.47 -0.29
CA ILE A 82 -10.86 -8.83 -1.30
C ILE A 82 -10.71 -10.31 -1.66
N PHE A 83 -9.49 -10.74 -1.97
CA PHE A 83 -9.21 -12.13 -2.34
C PHE A 83 -9.61 -13.09 -1.24
N TYR A 84 -9.21 -12.82 0.01
CA TYR A 84 -9.62 -13.64 1.14
C TYR A 84 -11.14 -13.62 1.33
N SER A 85 -11.79 -12.46 1.21
CA SER A 85 -13.26 -12.35 1.33
C SER A 85 -13.98 -13.22 0.30
N TYR A 86 -13.47 -13.24 -0.93
CA TYR A 86 -13.96 -14.10 -2.00
C TYR A 86 -13.77 -15.60 -1.68
N VAL A 87 -12.58 -16.01 -1.22
CA VAL A 87 -12.30 -17.40 -0.82
C VAL A 87 -13.20 -17.82 0.34
N ALA A 88 -13.35 -16.98 1.36
CA ALA A 88 -14.24 -17.22 2.49
C ALA A 88 -15.70 -17.36 2.05
N GLU A 89 -16.13 -16.61 1.03
CA GLU A 89 -17.44 -16.76 0.42
C GLU A 89 -17.64 -18.12 -0.26
N LEU A 90 -16.65 -18.60 -1.00
CA LEU A 90 -16.69 -19.93 -1.63
C LEU A 90 -16.80 -21.04 -0.58
N VAL A 91 -16.02 -20.96 0.50
CA VAL A 91 -16.05 -21.94 1.61
C VAL A 91 -17.41 -21.95 2.31
N LEU A 92 -17.98 -20.78 2.59
CA LEU A 92 -19.27 -20.68 3.27
C LEU A 92 -20.46 -21.19 2.44
N LYS A 93 -20.48 -20.90 1.14
CA LYS A 93 -21.53 -21.42 0.24
C LYS A 93 -21.55 -22.95 0.19
N ASP A 94 -20.39 -23.58 0.34
CA ASP A 94 -20.28 -25.03 0.41
C ASP A 94 -20.88 -25.57 1.71
N GLU A 95 -20.65 -24.91 2.86
CA GLU A 95 -21.27 -25.30 4.14
C GLU A 95 -22.80 -25.12 4.17
N GLU A 96 -23.33 -24.03 3.60
CA GLU A 96 -24.77 -23.78 3.54
C GLU A 96 -25.51 -24.86 2.74
N LYS A 97 -24.94 -25.31 1.61
CA LYS A 97 -25.49 -26.42 0.83
C LYS A 97 -25.57 -27.72 1.64
N LYS A 98 -24.64 -27.94 2.59
CA LYS A 98 -24.59 -29.14 3.44
C LYS A 98 -25.58 -29.08 4.60
N ARG A 99 -26.00 -27.89 5.03
CA ARG A 99 -26.91 -27.67 6.17
C ARG A 99 -28.30 -27.24 5.72
N ALA A 100 -29.00 -28.07 4.95
CA ALA A 100 -30.42 -27.88 4.61
C ALA A 100 -31.36 -28.20 5.81
N VAL A 101 -31.08 -27.67 7.00
CA VAL A 101 -31.90 -27.83 8.23
C VAL A 101 -32.61 -26.50 8.53
N PRO A 102 -33.86 -26.47 9.04
CA PRO A 102 -34.63 -25.23 9.20
C PRO A 102 -33.95 -24.28 10.21
N LEU A 103 -33.34 -23.22 9.68
CA LEU A 103 -32.39 -22.33 10.35
C LEU A 103 -33.05 -21.25 11.23
N HIS A 104 -34.38 -21.17 11.25
CA HIS A 104 -35.08 -19.93 11.57
C HIS A 104 -35.03 -19.54 13.08
N GLU A 105 -34.97 -20.51 14.01
CA GLU A 105 -34.96 -20.21 15.45
C GLU A 105 -33.57 -19.91 16.03
N LYS A 106 -32.48 -20.41 15.42
CA LYS A 106 -31.11 -20.17 15.92
C LYS A 106 -30.55 -18.79 15.57
N LEU A 107 -31.17 -18.11 14.60
CA LEU A 107 -30.70 -16.84 14.01
C LEU A 107 -30.94 -15.60 14.90
N VAL A 108 -31.99 -15.60 15.73
CA VAL A 108 -32.37 -14.39 16.51
C VAL A 108 -31.42 -14.17 17.68
N LYS A 109 -31.01 -15.23 18.38
CA LYS A 109 -30.08 -15.15 19.52
C LYS A 109 -28.64 -14.80 19.09
N SER A 110 -28.27 -15.08 17.84
CA SER A 110 -26.93 -14.77 17.32
C SER A 110 -26.78 -13.32 16.83
N LYS A 111 -27.88 -12.63 16.50
CA LYS A 111 -27.83 -11.29 15.88
C LYS A 111 -27.16 -10.24 16.79
N ASN A 112 -27.46 -10.25 18.09
CA ASN A 112 -26.85 -9.32 19.05
C ASN A 112 -25.35 -9.60 19.23
N VAL A 113 -24.94 -10.87 19.24
CA VAL A 113 -23.52 -11.25 19.32
C VAL A 113 -22.76 -10.74 18.10
N TYR A 114 -23.30 -10.96 16.89
CA TYR A 114 -22.67 -10.46 15.67
C TYR A 114 -22.62 -8.93 15.61
N LEU A 115 -23.67 -8.22 16.05
CA LEU A 115 -23.68 -6.76 16.08
C LEU A 115 -22.59 -6.21 17.01
N VAL A 116 -22.46 -6.79 18.21
CA VAL A 116 -21.41 -6.43 19.17
C VAL A 116 -20.02 -6.72 18.58
N SER A 117 -19.83 -7.86 17.91
CA SER A 117 -18.57 -8.18 17.22
C SER A 117 -18.25 -7.17 16.11
N ILE A 118 -19.21 -6.77 15.28
CA ILE A 118 -19.00 -5.75 14.23
C ILE A 118 -18.57 -4.42 14.86
N ILE A 119 -19.29 -3.95 15.87
CA ILE A 119 -18.98 -2.69 16.56
C ILE A 119 -17.58 -2.75 17.16
N PHE A 120 -17.21 -3.88 17.77
CA PHE A 120 -15.87 -4.08 18.33
C PHE A 120 -14.77 -4.03 17.25
N VAL A 121 -14.96 -4.71 16.11
CA VAL A 121 -13.97 -4.69 15.02
C VAL A 121 -13.90 -3.29 14.37
N LEU A 122 -15.02 -2.57 14.23
CA LEU A 122 -15.04 -1.18 13.79
C LEU A 122 -14.28 -0.26 14.76
N LEU A 123 -14.46 -0.44 16.07
CA LEU A 123 -13.75 0.32 17.09
C LEU A 123 -12.24 0.07 17.01
N LEU A 124 -11.83 -1.21 16.91
CA LEU A 124 -10.43 -1.55 16.68
C LEU A 124 -9.90 -0.89 15.41
N HIS A 125 -10.65 -0.95 14.32
CA HIS A 125 -10.25 -0.34 13.05
C HIS A 125 -10.02 1.18 13.20
N VAL A 126 -10.91 1.89 13.89
CA VAL A 126 -10.74 3.32 14.19
C VAL A 126 -9.49 3.57 15.04
N ILE A 127 -9.26 2.77 16.10
CA ILE A 127 -8.08 2.89 16.96
C ILE A 127 -6.80 2.69 16.15
N PHE A 128 -6.71 1.67 15.31
CA PHE A 128 -5.51 1.42 14.50
C PHE A 128 -5.27 2.50 13.45
N ASN A 129 -6.31 3.04 12.82
CA ASN A 129 -6.18 4.20 11.93
C ASN A 129 -5.68 5.43 12.70
N ALA A 130 -6.20 5.69 13.90
CA ALA A 130 -5.73 6.79 14.74
C ALA A 130 -4.25 6.62 15.13
N VAL A 131 -3.83 5.42 15.51
CA VAL A 131 -2.42 5.10 15.78
C VAL A 131 -1.56 5.33 14.53
N PHE A 132 -2.00 4.86 13.37
CA PHE A 132 -1.30 5.09 12.11
C PHE A 132 -1.15 6.60 11.81
N ILE A 133 -2.23 7.37 11.94
CA ILE A 133 -2.21 8.83 11.71
C ILE A 133 -1.25 9.51 12.70
N CYS A 134 -1.33 9.16 13.99
CA CYS A 134 -0.42 9.69 15.01
C CYS A 134 1.04 9.37 14.69
N GLN A 135 1.34 8.13 14.26
CA GLN A 135 2.68 7.75 13.83
C GLN A 135 3.11 8.50 12.57
N TYR A 136 2.25 8.61 11.56
CA TYR A 136 2.53 9.31 10.30
C TYR A 136 3.00 10.76 10.52
N TYR A 137 2.39 11.47 11.47
CA TYR A 137 2.71 12.86 11.81
C TYR A 137 3.85 13.02 12.82
N ASN A 138 4.26 11.97 13.53
CA ASN A 138 5.38 12.07 14.47
C ASN A 138 6.69 11.87 13.69
N GLU A 139 7.45 12.93 13.46
CA GLU A 139 8.61 12.97 12.53
C GLU A 139 9.83 12.14 12.97
N SER A 140 9.84 11.54 14.17
CA SER A 140 11.02 10.86 14.74
C SER A 140 11.31 9.46 14.16
N ILE A 141 10.73 9.12 13.01
CA ILE A 141 10.72 7.76 12.50
C ILE A 141 11.94 7.54 11.59
N GLY A 142 13.00 7.00 12.18
CA GLY A 142 14.14 6.45 11.44
C GLY A 142 13.78 5.22 10.60
N LEU A 143 14.76 4.33 10.35
CA LEU A 143 14.64 3.10 9.53
C LEU A 143 13.44 2.18 9.86
N ASN A 144 12.77 2.38 11.01
CA ASN A 144 11.53 1.70 11.37
C ASN A 144 10.29 2.19 10.60
N ALA A 145 10.38 3.17 9.70
CA ALA A 145 9.22 3.67 8.94
C ALA A 145 8.48 2.58 8.18
N ILE A 146 9.20 1.65 7.56
CA ILE A 146 8.59 0.51 6.86
C ILE A 146 7.80 -0.36 7.83
N ASN A 147 8.35 -0.70 8.99
CA ASN A 147 7.67 -1.49 10.01
C ASN A 147 6.47 -0.74 10.62
N GLN A 148 6.60 0.57 10.84
CA GLN A 148 5.54 1.42 11.39
C GLN A 148 4.43 1.71 10.38
N CYS A 149 4.70 1.56 9.08
CA CYS A 149 3.72 1.75 8.02
C CYS A 149 3.04 0.45 7.58
N LEU A 150 3.83 -0.62 7.39
CA LEU A 150 3.33 -1.91 6.94
C LEU A 150 2.57 -2.66 8.03
N PHE A 151 3.01 -2.60 9.28
CA PHE A 151 2.37 -3.37 10.34
C PHE A 151 0.95 -2.87 10.66
N PRO A 152 0.69 -1.56 10.81
CA PRO A 152 -0.68 -1.08 10.99
C PRO A 152 -1.55 -1.30 9.75
N SER A 153 -1.00 -1.19 8.53
CA SER A 153 -1.80 -1.44 7.31
C SER A 153 -2.22 -2.92 7.19
N LEU A 154 -1.36 -3.86 7.58
CA LEU A 154 -1.69 -5.28 7.71
C LEU A 154 -2.80 -5.53 8.74
N ILE A 155 -2.72 -4.90 9.91
CA ILE A 155 -3.75 -5.02 10.95
C ILE A 155 -5.07 -4.44 10.47
N ILE A 156 -5.04 -3.25 9.85
CA ILE A 156 -6.20 -2.60 9.25
C ILE A 156 -6.85 -3.53 8.21
N CYS A 157 -6.06 -4.15 7.34
CA CYS A 157 -6.53 -5.15 6.37
C CYS A 157 -7.23 -6.32 7.04
N GLY A 158 -6.64 -6.90 8.10
CA GLY A 158 -7.24 -7.99 8.87
C GLY A 158 -8.56 -7.58 9.56
N LEU A 159 -8.65 -6.36 10.08
CA LEU A 159 -9.87 -5.86 10.72
C LEU A 159 -10.99 -5.62 9.68
N ASN A 160 -10.66 -5.12 8.50
CA ASN A 160 -11.63 -4.97 7.41
C ASN A 160 -12.21 -6.31 6.97
N LEU A 161 -11.38 -7.34 6.96
CA LEU A 161 -11.79 -8.72 6.71
C LEU A 161 -12.83 -9.18 7.73
N GLY A 162 -12.56 -8.93 9.01
CA GLY A 162 -13.46 -9.24 10.12
C GLY A 162 -14.79 -8.48 10.01
N ILE A 163 -14.74 -7.19 9.65
CA ILE A 163 -15.94 -6.36 9.41
C ILE A 163 -16.73 -6.92 8.24
N TYR A 164 -16.09 -7.16 7.09
CA TYR A 164 -16.76 -7.69 5.90
C TYR A 164 -17.48 -9.02 6.20
N TYR A 165 -16.77 -9.95 6.85
CA TYR A 165 -17.33 -11.26 7.18
C TYR A 165 -18.50 -11.15 8.17
N SER A 166 -18.32 -10.35 9.22
CA SER A 166 -19.35 -10.14 10.24
C SER A 166 -20.56 -9.40 9.69
N MET A 167 -20.36 -8.42 8.80
CA MET A 167 -21.44 -7.74 8.10
C MET A 167 -22.18 -8.70 7.17
N ARG A 168 -21.46 -9.54 6.41
CA ARG A 168 -22.08 -10.50 5.49
C ARG A 168 -22.99 -11.49 6.22
N THR A 169 -22.54 -12.09 7.33
CA THR A 169 -23.39 -13.01 8.12
C THR A 169 -24.64 -12.32 8.66
N LEU A 170 -24.56 -11.02 8.97
CA LEU A 170 -25.71 -10.22 9.43
C LEU A 170 -26.62 -9.74 8.28
N LEU A 171 -26.06 -9.48 7.09
CA LEU A 171 -26.73 -8.92 5.91
C LEU A 171 -27.34 -9.96 4.97
N ILE A 172 -26.97 -11.26 5.07
CA ILE A 172 -27.55 -12.34 4.26
C ILE A 172 -29.09 -12.38 4.33
N ASN A 173 -29.69 -11.89 5.42
CA ASN A 173 -31.16 -11.82 5.58
C ASN A 173 -31.78 -10.44 5.41
N THR A 174 -30.99 -9.36 5.35
CA THR A 174 -31.50 -8.00 5.20
C THR A 174 -30.52 -7.20 4.36
N THR A 175 -30.60 -7.37 3.03
CA THR A 175 -29.81 -6.61 2.06
C THR A 175 -30.19 -5.13 2.09
N THR A 176 -29.78 -4.40 3.11
CA THR A 176 -29.96 -2.96 3.15
C THR A 176 -28.87 -2.32 2.30
N LEU A 177 -29.28 -1.45 1.39
CA LEU A 177 -28.40 -0.66 0.51
C LEU A 177 -27.23 -0.03 1.29
N ILE A 178 -27.49 0.39 2.52
CA ILE A 178 -26.54 1.00 3.46
C ILE A 178 -25.32 0.10 3.72
N GLY A 179 -25.52 -1.20 3.94
CA GLY A 179 -24.41 -2.12 4.24
C GLY A 179 -23.39 -2.21 3.10
N LYS A 180 -23.85 -2.18 1.85
CA LYS A 180 -22.97 -2.17 0.66
C LYS A 180 -22.15 -0.88 0.59
N TRP A 181 -22.77 0.27 0.84
CA TRP A 181 -22.07 1.56 0.85
C TRP A 181 -21.02 1.65 1.95
N VAL A 182 -21.29 1.10 3.14
CA VAL A 182 -20.29 1.01 4.21
C VAL A 182 -19.07 0.20 3.77
N ILE A 183 -19.27 -0.95 3.13
CA ILE A 183 -18.17 -1.77 2.61
C ILE A 183 -17.37 -1.01 1.54
N TYR A 184 -18.03 -0.32 0.61
CA TYR A 184 -17.34 0.50 -0.39
C TYR A 184 -16.58 1.68 0.22
N ALA A 185 -17.14 2.33 1.24
CA ALA A 185 -16.46 3.41 1.96
C ALA A 185 -15.21 2.91 2.68
N ILE A 186 -15.29 1.76 3.36
CA ILE A 186 -14.15 1.10 3.98
C ILE A 186 -13.10 0.76 2.92
N PHE A 187 -13.50 0.18 1.80
CA PHE A 187 -12.58 -0.15 0.71
C PHE A 187 -11.85 1.09 0.17
N PHE A 188 -12.58 2.18 -0.08
CA PHE A 188 -12.02 3.44 -0.54
C PHE A 188 -11.04 4.05 0.48
N LEU A 189 -11.38 4.00 1.78
CA LEU A 189 -10.48 4.43 2.85
C LEU A 189 -9.16 3.64 2.83
N ASN A 190 -9.20 2.33 2.59
CA ASN A 190 -7.98 1.52 2.48
C ASN A 190 -7.09 1.94 1.31
N ILE A 191 -7.68 2.24 0.14
CA ILE A 191 -6.93 2.74 -1.01
C ILE A 191 -6.21 4.03 -0.63
N ILE A 192 -6.92 4.97 0.00
CA ILE A 192 -6.34 6.25 0.46
C ILE A 192 -5.17 5.99 1.42
N MET A 193 -5.36 5.13 2.41
CA MET A 193 -4.34 4.81 3.41
C MET A 193 -3.08 4.20 2.78
N VAL A 194 -3.25 3.31 1.81
CA VAL A 194 -2.12 2.70 1.09
C VAL A 194 -1.39 3.73 0.24
N VAL A 195 -2.10 4.63 -0.44
CA VAL A 195 -1.48 5.73 -1.20
C VAL A 195 -0.65 6.63 -0.29
N PHE A 196 -1.19 7.04 0.87
CA PHE A 196 -0.43 7.83 1.84
C PHE A 196 0.79 7.09 2.39
N THR A 197 0.64 5.79 2.63
CA THR A 197 1.73 4.93 3.07
C THR A 197 2.83 4.85 2.02
N PHE A 198 2.47 4.66 0.76
CA PHE A 198 3.40 4.65 -0.37
C PHE A 198 4.16 5.98 -0.47
N ILE A 199 3.47 7.12 -0.38
CA ILE A 199 4.09 8.45 -0.38
C ILE A 199 5.09 8.58 0.78
N LYS A 200 4.70 8.18 2.00
CA LYS A 200 5.58 8.28 3.18
C LYS A 200 6.80 7.37 3.07
N VAL A 201 6.61 6.10 2.69
CA VAL A 201 7.71 5.15 2.48
C VAL A 201 8.71 5.73 1.48
N ARG A 202 8.22 6.30 0.38
CA ARG A 202 9.08 6.94 -0.62
C ARG A 202 9.84 8.13 -0.07
N GLN A 203 9.18 9.03 0.66
CA GLN A 203 9.84 10.16 1.32
C GLN A 203 10.91 9.71 2.31
N THR A 204 10.64 8.65 3.08
CA THR A 204 11.64 8.11 4.02
C THR A 204 12.82 7.49 3.29
N LEU A 205 12.59 6.79 2.17
CA LEU A 205 13.67 6.27 1.32
C LEU A 205 14.57 7.39 0.77
N LEU A 206 14.04 8.61 0.60
CA LEU A 206 14.84 9.78 0.22
C LEU A 206 15.70 10.34 1.37
N GLN A 207 15.33 10.09 2.63
CA GLN A 207 15.91 10.72 3.81
C GLN A 207 16.90 9.84 4.60
N THR A 208 17.20 8.63 4.15
CA THR A 208 18.03 7.69 4.92
C THR A 208 19.47 8.20 5.06
N SER A 209 19.77 8.94 6.13
CA SER A 209 21.12 9.44 6.46
C SER A 209 22.15 8.34 6.72
N SER A 210 21.70 7.10 6.88
CA SER A 210 22.53 5.94 7.21
C SER A 210 23.29 5.33 6.03
N VAL A 211 23.15 5.87 4.82
CA VAL A 211 23.92 5.40 3.66
C VAL A 211 25.20 6.22 3.59
N ASN A 212 26.37 5.57 3.75
CA ASN A 212 27.69 6.23 3.67
C ASN A 212 27.85 7.11 2.42
N ASN A 213 27.20 6.71 1.31
CA ASN A 213 27.20 7.46 0.06
C ASN A 213 26.60 8.87 0.20
N ILE A 214 25.64 9.07 1.10
CA ILE A 214 25.04 10.37 1.38
C ILE A 214 26.02 11.27 2.14
N GLU A 215 26.91 10.72 2.96
CA GLU A 215 27.98 11.49 3.60
C GLU A 215 28.98 12.04 2.58
N ASN A 216 29.31 11.26 1.54
CA ASN A 216 30.16 11.71 0.43
C ASN A 216 29.50 12.84 -0.36
N VAL A 217 28.20 12.70 -0.67
CA VAL A 217 27.39 13.75 -1.31
C VAL A 217 27.39 15.02 -0.45
N ASN A 218 27.12 14.89 0.84
CA ASN A 218 27.09 16.02 1.78
C ASN A 218 28.45 16.70 1.89
N SER A 219 29.54 15.94 1.93
CA SER A 219 30.91 16.47 1.96
C SER A 219 31.26 17.22 0.68
N PHE A 220 30.92 16.65 -0.48
CA PHE A 220 31.07 17.32 -1.78
C PHE A 220 30.28 18.64 -1.84
N LEU A 221 29.03 18.62 -1.40
CA LEU A 221 28.16 19.80 -1.37
C LEU A 221 28.63 20.86 -0.37
N LYS A 222 29.14 20.46 0.79
CA LYS A 222 29.69 21.37 1.80
C LYS A 222 30.93 22.09 1.27
N LYS A 223 31.79 21.40 0.52
CA LYS A 223 32.95 22.01 -0.13
C LYS A 223 32.56 22.97 -1.26
N LYS A 224 31.61 22.60 -2.11
CA LYS A 224 31.21 23.40 -3.28
C LYS A 224 30.29 24.58 -2.92
N TYR A 225 29.44 24.44 -1.91
CA TYR A 225 28.45 25.43 -1.49
C TYR A 225 28.42 25.57 0.04
N PRO A 226 29.44 26.17 0.68
CA PRO A 226 29.57 26.16 2.15
C PRO A 226 28.43 26.88 2.89
N ASN A 227 27.91 27.98 2.32
CA ASN A 227 26.91 28.84 2.97
C ASN A 227 25.48 28.71 2.39
N SER A 228 25.18 27.53 1.84
CA SER A 228 23.88 27.25 1.23
C SER A 228 23.22 26.06 1.90
N GLU A 229 21.91 26.16 2.07
CA GLU A 229 21.07 25.04 2.46
C GLU A 229 20.88 24.13 1.23
N LYS A 230 20.95 22.82 1.47
CA LYS A 230 20.85 21.80 0.42
C LYS A 230 19.77 20.81 0.80
N GLN A 231 18.93 20.47 -0.16
CA GLN A 231 17.92 19.43 -0.03
C GLN A 231 18.01 18.50 -1.23
N ILE A 232 18.07 17.19 -0.99
CA ILE A 232 17.90 16.19 -2.05
C ILE A 232 16.42 16.20 -2.43
N LEU A 233 16.13 16.52 -3.70
CA LEU A 233 14.77 16.60 -4.22
C LEU A 233 14.34 15.28 -4.87
N TYR A 234 15.30 14.60 -5.51
CA TYR A 234 15.10 13.36 -6.23
C TYR A 234 16.45 12.67 -6.42
N PHE A 235 16.45 11.34 -6.51
CA PHE A 235 17.60 10.61 -7.03
C PHE A 235 17.13 9.39 -7.81
N ASN A 236 17.98 8.98 -8.74
CA ASN A 236 17.87 7.67 -9.37
C ASN A 236 19.19 6.92 -9.33
N ASP A 237 19.28 5.80 -10.04
CA ASP A 237 20.49 4.99 -10.16
C ASP A 237 21.63 5.69 -10.91
N LYS A 238 21.40 6.85 -11.54
CA LYS A 238 22.41 7.61 -12.30
C LYS A 238 22.67 9.01 -11.76
N TYR A 239 21.66 9.66 -11.19
CA TYR A 239 21.66 11.09 -10.90
C TYR A 239 21.09 11.41 -9.51
N ILE A 240 21.63 12.45 -8.86
CA ILE A 240 21.04 13.09 -7.67
C ILE A 240 20.70 14.55 -8.01
N PHE A 241 19.51 14.96 -7.60
CA PHE A 241 18.95 16.30 -7.82
C PHE A 241 18.91 17.03 -6.50
N ILE A 242 19.60 18.17 -6.45
CA ILE A 242 19.86 18.88 -5.21
C ILE A 242 19.37 20.31 -5.38
N GLY A 243 18.36 20.67 -4.59
CA GLY A 243 17.92 22.06 -4.45
C GLY A 243 18.90 22.82 -3.58
N ILE A 244 19.44 23.92 -4.11
CA ILE A 244 20.37 24.80 -3.39
C ILE A 244 19.66 26.14 -3.18
N SER A 245 19.38 26.46 -1.91
CA SER A 245 18.85 27.76 -1.48
C SER A 245 19.97 28.59 -0.83
N LYS A 246 19.99 29.90 -1.12
CA LYS A 246 20.85 30.83 -0.37
C LYS A 246 20.31 30.90 1.06
N SER A 247 21.17 30.60 2.04
CA SER A 247 20.81 30.74 3.46
C SER A 247 20.35 32.17 3.70
N LYS A 248 19.11 32.36 4.15
CA LYS A 248 18.56 33.68 4.45
C LYS A 248 19.36 34.32 5.59
N LYS A 249 20.25 35.25 5.24
CA LYS A 249 20.64 36.32 6.16
C LYS A 249 19.61 37.43 5.97
N ASN A 250 18.74 37.61 6.96
CA ASN A 250 17.75 38.67 7.13
C ASN A 250 16.40 38.50 6.41
N ASN A 251 15.34 38.90 7.12
CA ASN A 251 13.92 38.58 6.96
C ASN A 251 13.21 39.16 5.72
N GLU A 252 13.92 39.52 4.66
CA GLU A 252 13.32 40.14 3.47
C GLU A 252 13.03 39.11 2.36
N GLN A 253 12.10 39.49 1.48
CA GLN A 253 11.12 38.66 0.80
C GLN A 253 11.57 37.39 0.04
N LYS A 254 10.57 36.52 -0.11
CA LYS A 254 10.60 35.06 -0.25
C LYS A 254 10.71 34.55 -1.69
N ASP A 255 11.40 35.24 -2.60
CA ASP A 255 11.72 34.64 -3.90
C ASP A 255 12.94 33.73 -3.76
N SER A 256 12.70 32.53 -3.23
CA SER A 256 13.71 31.48 -3.18
C SER A 256 14.00 31.03 -4.60
N ASN A 257 14.96 31.69 -5.24
CA ASN A 257 15.65 31.19 -6.43
C ASN A 257 16.40 29.90 -6.05
N VAL A 258 15.66 28.79 -5.96
CA VAL A 258 16.21 27.45 -5.74
C VAL A 258 16.93 27.05 -7.02
N LYS A 259 18.25 26.93 -6.95
CA LYS A 259 19.04 26.40 -8.07
C LYS A 259 19.07 24.88 -7.94
N ILE A 260 18.64 24.18 -8.98
CA ILE A 260 18.71 22.72 -9.04
C ILE A 260 20.08 22.33 -9.61
N GLN A 261 20.90 21.67 -8.79
CA GLN A 261 22.14 21.05 -9.22
C GLN A 261 21.90 19.55 -9.43
N ILE A 262 22.26 19.07 -10.61
CA ILE A 262 22.22 17.65 -10.95
C ILE A 262 23.66 17.13 -10.83
N LEU A 263 23.85 16.01 -10.14
CA LEU A 263 25.12 15.32 -10.00
C LEU A 263 25.00 13.90 -10.53
N GLU A 264 25.96 13.45 -11.33
CA GLU A 264 26.09 12.04 -11.72
C GLU A 264 26.70 11.24 -10.57
N LEU A 265 26.11 10.09 -10.25
CA LEU A 265 26.56 9.24 -9.14
C LEU A 265 27.96 8.69 -9.34
N GLU A 266 28.34 8.30 -10.56
CA GLU A 266 29.67 7.75 -10.88
C GLU A 266 30.79 8.71 -10.44
N LYS A 267 30.63 10.01 -10.75
CA LYS A 267 31.59 11.07 -10.39
C LYS A 267 31.74 11.29 -8.88
N LEU A 268 30.83 10.78 -8.07
CA LEU A 268 30.84 10.93 -6.61
C LEU A 268 31.54 9.76 -5.89
N PHE A 269 31.68 8.60 -6.53
CA PHE A 269 32.25 7.39 -5.91
C PHE A 269 33.60 6.95 -6.48
N ASP A 270 34.03 7.49 -7.62
CA ASP A 270 35.32 7.15 -8.25
C ASP A 270 36.54 7.86 -7.60
N LYS A 271 36.63 7.89 -6.26
CA LYS A 271 37.75 8.52 -5.54
C LYS A 271 38.40 7.63 -4.49
#